data_AF-A0A1F7X537-F1
#
_entry.id   AF-A0A1F7X537-F1
#
_cell.length_a   1.000
_cell.length_b   1.000
_cell.length_c   1.000
_cell.angle_alpha   90.00
_cell.angle_beta   90.00
_cell.angle_gamma   90.00
#
_symmetry.space_group_name_H-M   'P 1'
#
loop_
_entity.id
_entity.type
_entity.pdbx_description
1 polymer ?
#
loop_
_entity_poly.entity_id
_entity_poly.type
_entity_poly.pdbx_seq_one_letter_code
_entity_poly.pdbx_strand_id
1 'polypeptide(L)'
;MPKNNGRHKHLAKKHPGWKKQIVFLCSCCATLVLLTLSVFNLELSKNNKVLGITVETTNKDVAGEISFWQDFVNRNPSYFDGWVELTTLRLESGDKAGSLFAYQKAVEINPNSPKLRELKILLSE
;
A
#
# COMPACT_ATOMS: atom_id res chain seq x y z
N MET A 1 9.92 29.35 83.04
CA MET A 1 8.69 28.87 82.37
C MET A 1 8.99 28.64 80.89
N PRO A 2 8.75 27.42 80.33
CA PRO A 2 8.93 27.15 78.91
C PRO A 2 7.59 27.26 78.15
N LYS A 3 7.62 27.74 76.90
CA LYS A 3 6.56 27.47 75.92
C LYS A 3 7.18 27.02 74.59
N ASN A 4 7.26 25.69 74.49
CA ASN A 4 6.89 24.83 73.36
C ASN A 4 6.48 25.53 72.05
N ASN A 5 7.19 25.25 70.96
CA ASN A 5 6.82 24.21 69.98
C ASN A 5 7.18 24.67 68.55
N GLY A 6 8.00 23.89 67.88
CA GLY A 6 8.38 24.17 66.50
C GLY A 6 9.39 23.16 65.98
N ARG A 7 9.15 21.86 66.21
CA ARG A 7 9.88 20.81 65.50
C ARG A 7 9.50 20.90 64.02
N HIS A 8 10.25 21.68 63.24
CA HIS A 8 10.28 21.52 61.80
C HIS A 8 10.89 20.14 61.51
N LYS A 9 10.03 19.13 61.39
CA LYS A 9 10.39 17.87 60.75
C LYS A 9 10.68 18.20 59.29
N HIS A 10 11.95 18.41 58.97
CA HIS A 10 12.41 18.36 57.59
C HIS A 10 12.17 16.92 57.11
N LEU A 11 11.03 16.69 56.46
CA LEU A 11 10.76 15.46 55.74
C LEU A 11 11.74 15.45 54.57
N ALA A 12 12.87 14.76 54.76
CA ALA A 12 13.78 14.43 53.67
C ALA A 12 12.97 13.68 52.62
N LYS A 13 12.61 14.36 51.53
CA LYS A 13 12.08 13.72 50.33
C LYS A 13 13.20 12.83 49.82
N LYS A 14 13.11 11.54 50.14
CA LYS A 14 14.03 10.50 49.68
C LYS A 14 13.96 10.53 48.15
N HIS A 15 14.92 11.21 47.52
CA HIS A 15 15.03 11.23 46.07
C HIS A 15 15.02 9.78 45.59
N PRO A 16 14.17 9.44 44.60
CA PRO A 16 14.07 8.07 44.12
C PRO A 16 15.47 7.64 43.70
N GLY A 17 16.04 6.69 44.45
CA GLY A 17 17.46 6.36 44.36
C GLY A 17 17.81 6.14 42.90
N TRP A 18 18.89 6.78 42.44
CA TRP A 18 19.32 6.89 41.04
C TRP A 18 19.12 5.63 40.19
N LYS A 19 19.21 4.44 40.79
CA LYS A 19 18.79 3.14 40.22
C LYS A 19 17.36 3.13 39.64
N LYS A 20 16.36 3.67 40.35
CA LYS A 20 14.97 3.82 39.88
C LYS A 20 14.86 4.79 38.70
N GLN A 21 15.66 5.86 38.71
CA GLN A 21 15.70 6.82 37.60
C GLN A 21 16.36 6.19 36.35
N ILE A 22 17.41 5.39 36.54
CA ILE A 22 18.06 4.62 35.48
C ILE A 22 17.10 3.58 34.91
N VAL A 23 16.39 2.84 35.76
CA VAL A 23 15.38 1.85 35.32
C VAL A 23 14.24 2.53 34.55
N PHE A 24 13.78 3.69 35.00
CA PHE A 24 12.77 4.49 34.28
C PHE A 24 13.30 4.95 32.92
N LEU A 25 14.53 5.45 32.87
CA LEU A 25 15.18 5.88 31.63
C LEU A 25 15.35 4.72 30.65
N CYS A 26 15.83 3.56 31.11
CA CYS A 26 15.94 2.35 30.30
C CYS A 26 14.58 1.88 29.78
N SER A 27 13.53 1.95 30.60
CA SER A 27 12.17 1.64 30.19
C SER A 27 11.67 2.58 29.09
N CYS A 28 11.95 3.88 29.20
CA CYS A 28 11.61 4.85 28.15
C CYS A 28 12.41 4.64 26.86
N CYS A 29 13.71 4.29 26.96
CA CYS A 29 14.50 3.98 25.77
C CYS A 29 13.98 2.72 25.08
N ALA A 30 13.60 1.69 25.83
CA ALA A 30 13.02 0.47 25.26
C ALA A 30 11.70 0.75 24.53
N THR A 31 10.81 1.57 25.09
CA THR A 31 9.56 1.93 24.41
C THR A 31 9.81 2.74 23.15
N LEU A 32 10.77 3.68 23.17
CA LEU A 32 11.15 4.44 21.97
C LEU A 32 11.72 3.53 20.89
N VAL A 33 12.61 2.60 21.24
CA VAL A 33 13.18 1.62 20.29
C VAL A 33 12.10 0.72 19.70
N LEU A 34 11.16 0.25 20.53
CA LEU A 34 10.03 -0.55 20.07
C LEU A 34 9.11 0.25 19.14
N LEU A 35 8.86 1.53 19.42
CA LEU A 35 8.10 2.42 18.54
C LEU A 35 8.84 2.66 17.21
N THR A 36 10.15 2.89 17.24
CA THR A 36 10.93 3.09 16.00
C THR A 36 10.99 1.82 15.16
N LEU A 37 11.16 0.65 15.79
CA LEU A 37 11.12 -0.64 15.10
C LEU A 37 9.73 -0.92 14.54
N SER A 38 8.67 -0.57 15.27
CA SER A 38 7.29 -0.68 14.79
C SER A 38 7.05 0.21 13.57
N VAL A 39 7.52 1.46 13.58
CA VAL A 39 7.41 2.39 12.45
C VAL A 39 8.22 1.89 11.25
N PHE A 40 9.43 1.39 11.46
CA PHE A 40 10.26 0.83 10.39
C PHE A 40 9.66 -0.46 9.79
N ASN A 41 9.11 -1.33 10.63
CA ASN A 41 8.39 -2.53 10.19
C ASN A 41 7.11 -2.17 9.43
N LEU A 42 6.43 -1.08 9.82
CA LEU A 42 5.31 -0.51 9.07
C LEU A 42 5.73 0.04 7.71
N GLU A 43 6.92 0.63 7.60
CA GLU A 43 7.46 1.13 6.32
C GLU A 43 7.88 -0.02 5.38
N LEU A 44 8.47 -1.09 5.92
CA LEU A 44 8.68 -2.36 5.21
C LEU A 44 7.35 -3.00 4.77
N SER A 45 6.32 -2.91 5.61
CA SER A 45 4.96 -3.36 5.30
C SER A 45 4.26 -2.49 4.25
N LYS A 46 4.45 -1.16 4.24
CA LYS A 46 3.93 -0.27 3.18
C LYS A 46 4.46 -0.65 1.80
N ASN A 47 5.70 -1.13 1.71
CA ASN A 47 6.28 -1.65 0.47
C ASN A 47 5.70 -3.03 0.05
N ASN A 48 5.05 -3.73 0.98
CA ASN A 48 4.30 -4.96 0.73
C ASN A 48 2.79 -4.67 0.76
N LYS A 49 2.27 -4.12 -0.35
CA LYS A 49 0.85 -3.79 -0.63
C LYS A 49 -0.17 -4.49 0.29
N VAL A 50 -0.77 -3.74 1.21
CA VAL A 50 -2.04 -4.10 1.89
C VAL A 50 -3.01 -2.91 1.86
N LEU A 51 -3.97 -2.96 0.91
CA LEU A 51 -5.38 -2.50 0.90
C LEU A 51 -5.80 -1.21 1.64
N GLY A 52 -5.13 -0.07 1.44
CA GLY A 52 -5.60 1.20 2.05
C GLY A 52 -5.45 2.49 1.24
N ILE A 53 -4.80 2.46 0.07
CA ILE A 53 -4.66 3.61 -0.84
C ILE A 53 -4.72 3.07 -2.28
N THR A 54 -5.92 2.83 -2.82
CA THR A 54 -6.04 2.11 -4.10
C THR A 54 -7.14 2.65 -5.01
N VAL A 55 -7.23 3.97 -5.16
CA VAL A 55 -8.05 4.54 -6.25
C VAL A 55 -7.24 5.51 -7.10
N GLU A 56 -6.56 6.49 -6.49
CA GLU A 56 -5.78 7.46 -7.27
C GLU A 56 -4.47 6.89 -7.81
N THR A 57 -3.73 6.11 -7.01
CA THR A 57 -2.49 5.47 -7.45
C THR A 57 -2.76 4.35 -8.45
N THR A 58 -3.79 3.52 -8.21
CA THR A 58 -4.17 2.43 -9.12
C THR A 58 -4.67 2.97 -10.46
N ASN A 59 -5.53 3.99 -10.46
CA ASN A 59 -5.99 4.60 -11.72
C ASN A 59 -4.85 5.27 -12.48
N LYS A 60 -3.90 5.89 -11.76
CA LYS A 60 -2.69 6.48 -12.35
C LYS A 60 -1.79 5.40 -12.95
N ASP A 61 -1.65 4.26 -12.29
CA ASP A 61 -0.85 3.13 -12.77
C ASP A 61 -1.52 2.44 -13.97
N VAL A 62 -2.85 2.23 -13.93
CA VAL A 62 -3.63 1.63 -15.02
C VAL A 62 -3.62 2.51 -16.28
N ALA A 63 -3.75 3.84 -16.14
CA ALA A 63 -3.67 4.74 -17.29
C ALA A 63 -2.28 4.72 -17.96
N GLY A 64 -1.21 4.64 -17.16
CA GLY A 64 0.15 4.49 -17.68
C GLY A 64 0.34 3.17 -18.43
N GLU A 65 -0.17 2.07 -17.88
CA GLU A 65 -0.09 0.74 -18.47
C GLU A 65 -0.91 0.65 -19.78
N ILE A 66 -2.12 1.21 -19.82
CA ILE A 66 -2.92 1.30 -21.05
C ILE A 66 -2.16 2.06 -22.14
N SER A 67 -1.52 3.20 -21.79
CA SER A 67 -0.73 3.97 -22.76
C SER A 67 0.45 3.16 -23.31
N PHE A 68 1.17 2.44 -22.45
CA PHE A 68 2.28 1.59 -22.85
C PHE A 68 1.82 0.50 -23.82
N TRP A 69 0.77 -0.24 -23.47
CA TRP A 69 0.25 -1.31 -24.32
C TRP A 69 -0.32 -0.77 -25.64
N GLN A 70 -0.98 0.40 -25.62
CA GLN A 70 -1.49 1.03 -26.83
C GLN A 70 -0.36 1.37 -27.80
N ASP A 71 0.71 1.99 -27.31
CA ASP A 71 1.90 2.27 -28.10
C ASP A 71 2.59 0.99 -28.59
N PHE A 72 2.60 -0.05 -27.76
CA PHE A 72 3.19 -1.33 -28.10
C PHE A 72 2.43 -2.02 -29.25
N VAL A 73 1.10 -2.14 -29.17
CA VAL A 73 0.28 -2.78 -30.20
C VAL A 73 0.22 -1.94 -31.48
N ASN A 74 0.34 -0.61 -31.39
CA ASN A 74 0.48 0.24 -32.58
C ASN A 74 1.75 -0.10 -33.37
N ARG A 75 2.85 -0.40 -32.68
CA ARG A 75 4.10 -0.85 -33.32
C ARG A 75 4.07 -2.33 -33.70
N ASN A 76 3.31 -3.14 -32.97
CA ASN A 76 3.22 -4.59 -33.13
C ASN A 76 1.76 -5.05 -33.29
N PRO A 77 1.08 -4.69 -34.40
CA PRO A 77 -0.36 -4.87 -34.52
C PRO A 77 -0.81 -6.34 -34.53
N SER A 78 0.07 -7.27 -34.89
CA SER A 78 -0.20 -8.71 -34.86
C SER A 78 0.10 -9.38 -33.52
N TYR A 79 0.54 -8.63 -32.50
CA TYR A 79 0.89 -9.20 -31.20
C TYR A 79 -0.38 -9.44 -30.37
N PHE A 80 -0.85 -10.69 -30.41
CA PHE A 80 -2.09 -11.12 -29.77
C PHE A 80 -2.17 -10.78 -28.27
N ASP A 81 -1.13 -11.10 -27.50
CA ASP A 81 -1.16 -10.92 -26.05
C ASP A 81 -1.26 -9.45 -25.65
N GLY A 82 -0.70 -8.53 -26.43
CA GLY A 82 -0.82 -7.09 -26.14
C GLY A 82 -2.25 -6.58 -26.31
N TRP A 83 -3.00 -7.12 -27.28
CA TRP A 83 -4.42 -6.80 -27.41
C TRP A 83 -5.26 -7.39 -26.28
N VAL A 84 -4.91 -8.60 -25.80
CA VAL A 84 -5.53 -9.22 -24.62
C VAL A 84 -5.31 -8.41 -23.34
N GLU A 85 -4.08 -7.96 -23.10
CA GLU A 85 -3.77 -7.11 -21.95
C GLU A 85 -4.52 -5.77 -22.03
N LEU A 86 -4.56 -5.15 -23.22
CA LEU A 86 -5.28 -3.89 -23.42
C LEU A 86 -6.80 -4.05 -23.26
N THR A 87 -7.38 -5.19 -23.63
CA THR A 87 -8.79 -5.52 -23.32
C THR A 87 -9.03 -5.57 -21.81
N THR A 88 -8.16 -6.26 -21.07
CA THR A 88 -8.30 -6.47 -19.61
C THR A 88 -8.15 -5.16 -18.86
N LEU A 89 -7.08 -4.40 -19.11
CA LEU A 89 -6.83 -3.11 -18.47
C LEU A 89 -7.95 -2.11 -18.71
N ARG A 90 -8.56 -2.13 -19.91
CA ARG A 90 -9.70 -1.26 -20.23
C ARG A 90 -11.01 -1.71 -19.56
N LEU A 91 -11.20 -3.01 -19.29
CA LEU A 91 -12.31 -3.47 -18.45
C LEU A 91 -12.13 -2.98 -17.02
N GLU A 92 -10.93 -3.13 -16.47
CA GLU A 92 -10.59 -2.69 -15.11
C GLU A 92 -10.74 -1.18 -14.94
N SER A 93 -10.42 -0.38 -15.97
CA SER A 93 -10.61 1.07 -15.95
C SER A 93 -12.05 1.53 -16.22
N GLY A 94 -12.96 0.60 -16.57
CA GLY A 94 -14.35 0.88 -16.93
C GLY A 94 -14.57 1.36 -18.37
N ASP A 95 -13.53 1.43 -19.19
CA ASP A 95 -13.62 1.74 -20.63
C ASP A 95 -14.11 0.51 -21.43
N LYS A 96 -15.40 0.20 -21.31
CA LYS A 96 -16.04 -0.93 -22.01
C LYS A 96 -15.92 -0.80 -23.54
N ALA A 97 -16.01 0.42 -24.08
CA ALA A 97 -15.94 0.65 -25.52
C ALA A 97 -14.54 0.38 -26.08
N GLY A 98 -13.50 0.92 -25.44
CA GLY A 98 -12.13 0.67 -25.84
C GLY A 98 -11.71 -0.78 -25.61
N SER A 99 -12.22 -1.42 -24.55
CA SER A 99 -12.01 -2.85 -24.32
C SER A 99 -12.59 -3.71 -25.46
N LEU A 100 -13.83 -3.43 -25.88
CA LEU A 100 -14.46 -4.15 -26.99
C LEU A 100 -13.67 -4.01 -28.29
N PHE A 101 -13.15 -2.81 -28.58
CA PHE A 101 -12.29 -2.59 -29.73
C PHE A 101 -11.02 -3.45 -29.67
N ALA A 102 -10.32 -3.45 -28.54
CA ALA A 102 -9.12 -4.26 -28.35
C ALA A 102 -9.40 -5.76 -28.44
N TYR A 103 -10.54 -6.20 -27.91
CA TYR A 103 -10.98 -7.58 -27.99
C TYR A 103 -11.24 -8.00 -29.44
N GLN A 104 -11.89 -7.15 -30.23
CA GLN A 104 -12.10 -7.41 -31.67
C GLN A 104 -10.76 -7.57 -32.40
N LYS A 105 -9.75 -6.77 -32.08
CA LYS A 105 -8.39 -6.94 -32.62
C LYS A 105 -7.74 -8.26 -32.20
N ALA A 106 -7.89 -8.67 -30.94
CA ALA A 106 -7.41 -9.97 -30.50
C ALA A 106 -8.12 -11.13 -31.23
N VAL A 107 -9.43 -11.03 -31.48
CA VAL A 107 -10.23 -12.00 -32.26
C VAL A 107 -9.77 -12.07 -33.71
N GLU A 108 -9.48 -10.94 -34.35
CA GLU A 108 -8.94 -10.90 -35.73
C GLU A 108 -7.62 -11.67 -35.85
N ILE A 109 -6.76 -11.62 -34.82
CA ILE A 109 -5.42 -12.22 -34.82
C ILE A 109 -5.46 -13.71 -34.49
N ASN A 110 -6.17 -14.10 -33.43
CA ASN A 110 -6.24 -15.51 -33.01
C ASN A 110 -7.64 -15.84 -32.47
N PRO A 111 -8.62 -16.11 -33.35
CA PRO A 111 -10.02 -16.27 -32.97
C PRO A 111 -10.31 -17.49 -32.07
N ASN A 112 -9.40 -18.48 -32.06
CA ASN A 112 -9.59 -19.74 -31.34
C ASN A 112 -8.86 -19.79 -30.00
N SER A 113 -8.28 -18.66 -29.56
CA SER A 113 -7.54 -18.60 -28.30
C SER A 113 -8.47 -18.83 -27.09
N PRO A 114 -8.09 -19.69 -26.13
CA PRO A 114 -8.83 -19.87 -24.88
C PRO A 114 -9.03 -18.57 -24.10
N LYS A 115 -8.04 -17.65 -24.11
CA LYS A 115 -8.10 -16.36 -23.43
C LYS A 115 -9.29 -15.50 -23.90
N LEU A 116 -9.66 -15.60 -25.18
CA LEU A 116 -10.81 -14.87 -25.71
C LEU A 116 -12.15 -15.35 -25.15
N ARG A 117 -12.26 -16.64 -24.79
CA ARG A 117 -13.48 -17.17 -24.17
C ARG A 117 -13.70 -16.56 -22.80
N GLU A 118 -12.63 -16.40 -22.03
CA GLU A 118 -12.65 -15.77 -20.71
C GLU A 118 -13.02 -14.29 -20.84
N LEU A 119 -12.33 -13.54 -21.72
CA LEU A 119 -12.63 -12.12 -21.97
C LEU A 119 -14.05 -11.89 -22.47
N LYS A 120 -14.60 -12.80 -23.28
CA LYS A 120 -15.97 -12.70 -23.78
C LYS A 120 -17.00 -12.75 -22.66
N ILE A 121 -16.77 -13.57 -21.63
CA ILE A 121 -17.65 -13.64 -20.46
C ILE A 121 -17.59 -12.30 -19.71
N LEU A 122 -16.39 -11.80 -19.44
CA LEU A 122 -16.19 -10.52 -18.74
C LEU A 122 -16.80 -9.32 -19.49
N LEU A 123 -16.78 -9.33 -20.83
CA LEU A 123 -17.40 -8.30 -21.67
C LEU A 123 -18.94 -8.35 -21.66
N SER A 124 -19.53 -9.47 -21.26
CA SER A 124 -20.98 -9.66 -21.22
C SER A 124 -21.63 -9.35 -19.86
N GLU A 125 -20.81 -9.06 -18.84
CA GLU A 125 -21.21 -8.61 -17.49
C GLU A 125 -21.31 -7.07 -17.40
#